data_AF-A0A520UGY2-F1
#
_entry.id   AF-A0A520UGY2-F1
#
_cell.length_a   1.000
_cell.length_b   1.000
_cell.length_c   1.000
_cell.angle_alpha   90.00
_cell.angle_beta   90.00
_cell.angle_gamma   90.00
#
_symmetry.space_group_name_H-M   'P 1'
#
loop_
_entity.id
_entity.type
_entity.pdbx_description
1 polymer ?
#
loop_
_entity_poly.entity_id
_entity_poly.type
_entity_poly.pdbx_seq_one_letter_code
_entity_poly.pdbx_strand_id
1 'polypeptide(L)'
;MKKITFLLITLITFSVSAQKKKKNGTVYIEHPGIDLVESFNTAWVSGEIDKAASMLTEDFRIRNGNSLNKDDKGSTKQQFIGNMTWWYNNMDYLKLTVSEGAYPDAIEYKDSGVWIQTWDHLYGVNKTTGAKVDMPVHRLYVVNKDATKIARIFEYNNQNTFRNVRDSYSTRENGKIYKNHENINTVRKLQYAFANGDVDKAFDFFHENAVFIDINESKNMNQEEIKARDEKMLAGWNITGLDESGYPDYLEYDWRDSKVVQSWWRFRLTRASDGKKVVVPVLFMDDFDNEGKIIRRYSYWNATLLK
;
A
#
# COMPACT_ATOMS: atom_id res chain seq x y z
N MET A 1 66.96 34.40 6.60
CA MET A 1 66.10 33.44 5.88
C MET A 1 64.77 33.37 6.64
N LYS A 2 63.68 33.93 6.07
CA LYS A 2 62.56 33.16 5.48
C LYS A 2 61.77 32.41 6.58
N LYS A 3 60.51 32.68 6.95
CA LYS A 3 59.29 33.14 6.24
C LYS A 3 58.26 33.56 7.32
N ILE A 4 57.61 34.73 7.20
CA ILE A 4 56.16 34.89 6.90
C ILE A 4 55.28 33.70 7.32
N THR A 5 54.55 33.82 8.44
CA THR A 5 53.22 33.21 8.76
C THR A 5 52.94 33.58 10.24
N PHE A 6 51.86 34.20 10.70
CA PHE A 6 50.58 34.53 10.09
C PHE A 6 49.98 35.73 10.86
N LEU A 7 49.72 36.79 10.11
CA LEU A 7 48.75 37.84 10.40
C LEU A 7 47.37 37.16 10.60
N LEU A 8 46.47 37.77 11.39
CA LEU A 8 45.06 37.37 11.66
C LEU A 8 44.81 36.32 12.76
N ILE A 9 44.69 36.77 14.00
CA ILE A 9 43.73 36.17 14.97
C ILE A 9 42.71 37.24 15.46
N THR A 10 42.76 38.48 14.96
CA THR A 10 41.79 39.56 15.23
C THR A 10 40.58 39.59 14.29
N LEU A 11 40.18 38.46 13.69
CA LEU A 11 39.07 38.40 12.72
C LEU A 11 38.22 37.12 12.85
N ILE A 12 37.92 36.71 14.08
CA ILE A 12 36.87 35.74 14.37
C ILE A 12 35.84 36.37 15.31
N THR A 13 35.50 37.64 15.09
CA THR A 13 34.09 38.00 15.13
C THR A 13 33.48 37.43 13.86
N PHE A 14 33.22 36.12 13.83
CA PHE A 14 32.09 35.66 13.04
C PHE A 14 30.89 36.33 13.68
N SER A 15 30.62 37.55 13.19
CA SER A 15 29.28 38.08 13.08
C SER A 15 28.41 36.88 12.80
N VAL A 16 27.67 36.47 13.82
CA VAL A 16 26.45 35.71 13.67
C VAL A 16 25.58 36.65 12.85
N SER A 17 25.81 36.65 11.54
CA SER A 17 24.80 36.99 10.56
C SER A 17 23.78 35.88 10.73
N ALA A 18 22.99 35.98 11.80
CA ALA A 18 21.63 35.49 11.80
C ALA A 18 21.10 36.01 10.46
N GLN A 19 20.97 35.11 9.48
CA GLN A 19 20.40 35.46 8.19
C GLN A 19 19.16 36.27 8.52
N LYS A 20 19.15 37.56 8.14
CA LYS A 20 18.00 38.43 8.42
C LYS A 20 16.80 37.74 7.79
N LYS A 21 15.95 37.13 8.62
CA LYS A 21 14.79 36.36 8.15
C LYS A 21 13.92 37.34 7.39
N LYS A 22 13.85 37.20 6.06
CA LYS A 22 12.99 38.04 5.23
C LYS A 22 11.59 37.46 5.29
N LYS A 23 10.68 38.12 6.02
CA LYS A 23 9.27 37.73 6.08
C LYS A 23 8.66 37.81 4.67
N ASN A 24 8.15 36.67 4.16
CA ASN A 24 7.52 36.55 2.84
C ASN A 24 5.98 36.50 2.91
N GLY A 25 5.42 36.35 4.10
CA GLY A 25 3.98 36.23 4.32
C GLY A 25 3.62 36.02 5.78
N THR A 26 2.35 35.76 6.04
CA THR A 26 1.81 35.38 7.36
C THR A 26 1.00 34.09 7.19
N VAL A 27 1.07 33.20 8.19
CA VAL A 27 0.28 31.96 8.24
C VAL A 27 -0.83 32.15 9.27
N TYR A 28 -2.05 31.73 8.93
CA TYR A 28 -3.23 31.82 9.77
C TYR A 28 -3.93 30.47 9.85
N ILE A 29 -4.34 30.10 11.07
CA ILE A 29 -5.16 28.92 11.35
C ILE A 29 -6.66 29.19 11.20
N GLU A 30 -7.05 30.47 11.21
CA GLU A 30 -8.40 30.95 10.96
C GLU A 30 -8.37 31.98 9.82
N HIS A 31 -9.09 31.72 8.73
CA HIS A 31 -9.13 32.59 7.56
C HIS A 31 -10.35 32.25 6.68
N PRO A 32 -11.08 33.23 6.10
CA PRO A 32 -12.26 32.95 5.28
C PRO A 32 -12.02 32.01 4.08
N GLY A 33 -10.78 31.98 3.59
CA GLY A 33 -10.37 31.05 2.54
C GLY A 33 -10.34 29.58 2.98
N ILE A 34 -10.11 29.29 4.26
CA ILE A 34 -10.22 27.94 4.82
C ILE A 34 -11.69 27.50 4.75
N ASP A 35 -12.61 28.34 5.23
CA ASP A 35 -14.05 28.08 5.20
C ASP A 35 -14.56 27.88 3.76
N LEU A 36 -14.06 28.66 2.80
CA LEU A 36 -14.35 28.48 1.38
C LEU A 36 -13.92 27.10 0.87
N VAL A 37 -12.70 26.67 1.19
CA VAL A 37 -12.17 25.37 0.74
C VAL A 37 -12.93 24.21 1.39
N GLU A 38 -13.25 24.31 2.67
CA GLU A 38 -14.07 23.32 3.37
C GLU A 38 -15.49 23.23 2.76
N SER A 39 -16.12 24.38 2.52
CA SER A 39 -17.44 24.46 1.88
C SER A 39 -17.42 23.88 0.46
N PHE A 40 -16.36 24.16 -0.31
CA PHE A 40 -16.16 23.62 -1.65
C PHE A 40 -16.03 22.10 -1.63
N ASN A 41 -15.15 21.56 -0.78
CA ASN A 41 -14.90 20.14 -0.66
C ASN A 41 -16.16 19.40 -0.18
N THR A 42 -16.88 19.97 0.80
CA THR A 42 -18.15 19.43 1.31
C THR A 42 -19.22 19.39 0.22
N ALA A 43 -19.42 20.49 -0.50
CA ALA A 43 -20.39 20.55 -1.60
C ALA A 43 -20.08 19.55 -2.71
N TRP A 44 -18.79 19.32 -3.02
CA TRP A 44 -18.42 18.30 -3.99
C TRP A 44 -18.82 16.90 -3.52
N VAL A 45 -18.37 16.46 -2.34
CA VAL A 45 -18.60 15.08 -1.89
C VAL A 45 -20.06 14.82 -1.47
N SER A 46 -20.84 15.87 -1.18
CA SER A 46 -22.30 15.79 -0.97
C SER A 46 -23.12 15.75 -2.27
N GLY A 47 -22.49 15.95 -3.43
CA GLY A 47 -23.16 15.97 -4.73
C GLY A 47 -23.78 17.32 -5.11
N GLU A 48 -23.59 18.38 -4.33
CA GLU A 48 -23.97 19.75 -4.67
C GLU A 48 -23.00 20.36 -5.70
N ILE A 49 -22.87 19.73 -6.87
CA ILE A 49 -21.83 20.07 -7.87
C ILE A 49 -21.96 21.51 -8.38
N ASP A 50 -23.17 22.02 -8.59
CA ASP A 50 -23.38 23.40 -9.05
C ASP A 50 -22.91 24.43 -8.01
N LYS A 51 -23.13 24.13 -6.71
CA LYS A 51 -22.65 24.95 -5.60
C LYS A 51 -21.12 24.93 -5.55
N ALA A 52 -20.50 23.76 -5.62
CA ALA A 52 -19.04 23.64 -5.68
C ALA A 52 -18.47 24.40 -6.90
N ALA A 53 -19.10 24.28 -8.06
CA ALA A 53 -18.68 24.97 -9.29
C ALA A 53 -18.80 26.50 -9.19
N SER A 54 -19.80 27.01 -8.44
CA SER A 54 -20.00 28.46 -8.24
C SER A 54 -18.86 29.12 -7.45
N MET A 55 -18.17 28.33 -6.61
CA MET A 55 -17.02 28.75 -5.81
C MET A 55 -15.71 28.80 -6.61
N LEU A 56 -15.72 28.41 -7.89
CA LEU A 56 -14.55 28.47 -8.76
C LEU A 56 -14.58 29.73 -9.65
N THR A 57 -13.42 30.36 -9.87
CA THR A 57 -13.30 31.46 -10.86
C THR A 57 -13.57 30.95 -12.27
N GLU A 58 -13.87 31.86 -13.20
CA GLU A 58 -14.17 31.47 -14.58
C GLU A 58 -12.95 30.87 -15.30
N ASP A 59 -11.77 31.41 -15.01
CA ASP A 59 -10.48 30.97 -15.55
C ASP A 59 -9.83 29.82 -14.76
N PHE A 60 -10.58 29.17 -13.85
CA PHE A 60 -10.06 28.16 -12.92
C PHE A 60 -9.21 27.07 -13.59
N ARG A 61 -8.14 26.65 -12.90
CA ARG A 61 -7.31 25.49 -13.31
C ARG A 61 -6.93 24.60 -12.14
N ILE A 62 -7.02 23.27 -12.32
CA ILE A 62 -6.42 22.28 -11.43
C ILE A 62 -5.24 21.58 -12.11
N ARG A 63 -4.13 21.40 -11.38
CA ARG A 63 -2.89 20.83 -11.89
C ARG A 63 -2.41 19.67 -11.03
N ASN A 64 -1.86 18.65 -11.68
CA ASN A 64 -1.06 17.64 -10.99
C ASN A 64 0.29 18.25 -10.62
N GLY A 65 0.56 18.41 -9.33
CA GLY A 65 1.80 18.95 -8.81
C GLY A 65 3.03 18.11 -9.11
N ASN A 66 2.85 16.85 -9.54
CA ASN A 66 3.90 15.93 -9.96
C ASN A 66 4.10 15.89 -11.50
N SER A 67 3.43 16.76 -12.26
CA SER A 67 3.52 16.76 -13.73
C SER A 67 4.94 17.08 -14.19
N LEU A 68 5.50 16.24 -15.07
CA LEU A 68 6.79 16.49 -15.73
C LEU A 68 6.65 17.30 -17.03
N ASN A 69 5.41 17.51 -17.49
CA ASN A 69 5.14 18.27 -18.70
C ASN A 69 5.20 19.78 -18.39
N LYS A 70 6.21 20.46 -18.96
CA LYS A 70 6.44 21.90 -18.74
C LYS A 70 5.35 22.78 -19.35
N ASP A 71 4.61 22.27 -20.32
CA ASP A 71 3.54 22.99 -21.02
C ASP A 71 2.14 22.66 -20.45
N ASP A 72 2.06 21.88 -19.38
CA ASP A 72 0.81 21.50 -18.74
C ASP A 72 0.12 22.71 -18.10
N LYS A 73 -1.02 23.09 -18.68
CA LYS A 73 -1.84 24.20 -18.19
C LYS A 73 -2.81 23.77 -17.09
N GLY A 74 -2.97 22.47 -16.85
CA GLY A 74 -3.99 21.89 -15.98
C GLY A 74 -5.37 21.78 -16.62
N SER A 75 -6.26 21.06 -15.94
CA SER A 75 -7.65 20.90 -16.37
C SER A 75 -8.45 22.19 -16.15
N THR A 76 -9.35 22.50 -17.09
CA THR A 76 -10.26 23.65 -17.02
C THR A 76 -11.37 23.43 -15.99
N LYS A 77 -12.09 24.50 -15.63
CA LYS A 77 -13.31 24.44 -14.81
C LYS A 77 -14.29 23.38 -15.30
N GLN A 78 -14.60 23.35 -16.60
CA GLN A 78 -15.57 22.40 -17.16
C GLN A 78 -15.10 20.95 -17.04
N GLN A 79 -13.80 20.69 -17.29
CA GLN A 79 -13.22 19.35 -17.12
C GLN A 79 -13.25 18.92 -15.66
N PHE A 80 -12.97 19.83 -14.73
CA PHE A 80 -12.99 19.54 -13.31
C PHE A 80 -14.40 19.30 -12.78
N ILE A 81 -15.41 20.04 -13.24
CA ILE A 81 -16.83 19.76 -12.97
C ILE A 81 -17.19 18.35 -13.45
N GLY A 82 -16.82 18.00 -14.69
CA GLY A 82 -17.05 16.65 -15.21
C GLY A 82 -16.40 15.56 -14.35
N ASN A 83 -15.17 15.80 -13.88
CA ASN A 83 -14.49 14.89 -12.94
C ASN A 83 -15.24 14.80 -11.60
N MET A 84 -15.61 15.93 -10.99
CA MET A 84 -16.35 15.95 -9.73
C MET A 84 -17.66 15.16 -9.82
N THR A 85 -18.44 15.39 -10.89
CA THR A 85 -19.68 14.68 -11.20
C THR A 85 -19.43 13.18 -11.38
N TRP A 86 -18.38 12.80 -12.12
CA TRP A 86 -18.04 11.39 -12.31
C TRP A 86 -17.74 10.71 -10.97
N TRP A 87 -16.93 11.33 -10.11
CA TRP A 87 -16.60 10.79 -8.79
C TRP A 87 -17.85 10.57 -7.94
N TYR A 88 -18.70 11.60 -7.81
CA TYR A 88 -19.94 11.49 -7.04
C TYR A 88 -20.86 10.38 -7.58
N ASN A 89 -21.01 10.29 -8.90
CA ASN A 89 -21.91 9.31 -9.51
C ASN A 89 -21.36 7.88 -9.47
N ASN A 90 -20.05 7.68 -9.49
CA ASN A 90 -19.42 6.36 -9.66
C ASN A 90 -18.76 5.80 -8.39
N MET A 91 -18.78 6.52 -7.28
CA MET A 91 -18.21 6.06 -6.02
C MET A 91 -19.28 5.91 -4.95
N ASP A 92 -19.29 4.77 -4.27
CA ASP A 92 -19.94 4.63 -2.98
C ASP A 92 -19.04 5.20 -1.88
N TYR A 93 -19.68 5.76 -0.85
CA TYR A 93 -19.02 6.28 0.35
C TYR A 93 -17.99 7.39 0.07
N LEU A 94 -18.15 8.15 -1.02
CA LEU A 94 -17.23 9.23 -1.36
C LEU A 94 -17.09 10.23 -0.20
N LYS A 95 -15.86 10.40 0.27
CA LYS A 95 -15.51 11.33 1.35
C LYS A 95 -14.18 11.99 1.06
N LEU A 96 -14.06 13.24 1.47
CA LEU A 96 -12.81 13.97 1.54
C LEU A 96 -12.77 14.63 2.92
N THR A 97 -11.90 14.14 3.79
CA THR A 97 -11.79 14.62 5.18
C THR A 97 -10.39 15.11 5.44
N VAL A 98 -10.21 16.10 6.31
CA VAL A 98 -8.87 16.50 6.75
C VAL A 98 -8.16 15.28 7.36
N SER A 99 -6.90 15.08 6.99
CA SER A 99 -6.08 13.97 7.51
C SER A 99 -5.86 14.12 9.01
N GLU A 100 -5.76 13.00 9.72
CA GLU A 100 -5.49 13.01 11.16
C GLU A 100 -4.18 13.76 11.47
N GLY A 101 -4.24 14.69 12.41
CA GLY A 101 -3.10 15.54 12.82
C GLY A 101 -2.77 16.68 11.85
N ALA A 102 -3.48 16.82 10.73
CA ALA A 102 -3.36 17.96 9.83
C ALA A 102 -4.39 19.05 10.15
N TYR A 103 -4.03 20.28 9.83
CA TYR A 103 -4.91 21.45 9.89
C TYR A 103 -4.74 22.25 8.60
N PRO A 104 -5.82 22.74 7.99
CA PRO A 104 -5.72 23.71 6.91
C PRO A 104 -5.02 24.98 7.37
N ASP A 105 -4.04 25.45 6.61
CA ASP A 105 -3.34 26.71 6.87
C ASP A 105 -3.61 27.70 5.72
N ALA A 106 -3.94 28.94 6.06
CA ALA A 106 -3.95 30.04 5.12
C ALA A 106 -2.60 30.75 5.13
N ILE A 107 -1.99 30.90 3.96
CA ILE A 107 -0.71 31.57 3.75
C ILE A 107 -0.97 32.80 2.90
N GLU A 108 -0.86 33.97 3.52
CA GLU A 108 -0.91 35.26 2.82
C GLU A 108 0.49 35.69 2.42
N TYR A 109 0.83 35.53 1.14
CA TYR A 109 2.07 36.06 0.60
C TYR A 109 1.94 37.55 0.27
N LYS A 110 3.05 38.28 0.43
CA LYS A 110 3.11 39.71 0.05
C LYS A 110 2.76 39.94 -1.42
N ASP A 111 3.31 39.11 -2.31
CA ASP A 111 3.26 39.33 -3.76
C ASP A 111 2.53 38.22 -4.53
N SER A 112 2.05 37.16 -3.85
CA SER A 112 1.50 35.95 -4.50
C SER A 112 0.08 35.57 -4.05
N GLY A 113 -0.59 36.47 -3.32
CA GLY A 113 -1.97 36.30 -2.87
C GLY A 113 -2.13 35.30 -1.72
N VAL A 114 -3.36 34.82 -1.54
CA VAL A 114 -3.73 33.91 -0.44
C VAL A 114 -3.76 32.47 -0.95
N TRP A 115 -3.07 31.60 -0.22
CA TRP A 115 -2.99 30.17 -0.50
C TRP A 115 -3.55 29.40 0.69
N ILE A 116 -4.40 28.42 0.43
CA ILE A 116 -4.90 27.51 1.46
C ILE A 116 -4.23 26.16 1.23
N GLN A 117 -3.50 25.71 2.24
CA GLN A 117 -2.78 24.45 2.23
C GLN A 117 -3.55 23.42 3.04
N THR A 118 -3.79 22.25 2.45
CA THR A 118 -4.53 21.16 3.10
C THR A 118 -3.84 19.81 2.91
N TRP A 119 -4.00 18.94 3.90
CA TRP A 119 -3.74 17.52 3.78
C TRP A 119 -5.07 16.81 4.05
N ASP A 120 -5.68 16.33 2.99
CA ASP A 120 -6.96 15.65 3.04
C ASP A 120 -6.77 14.14 2.80
N HIS A 121 -7.79 13.36 3.11
CA HIS A 121 -7.86 11.93 2.90
C HIS A 121 -9.08 11.63 2.02
N LEU A 122 -8.82 11.16 0.80
CA LEU A 122 -9.85 10.81 -0.16
C LEU A 122 -10.21 9.33 0.01
N TYR A 123 -11.49 9.06 0.24
CA TYR A 123 -12.04 7.73 0.33
C TYR A 123 -13.21 7.54 -0.64
N GLY A 124 -13.28 6.39 -1.29
CA GLY A 124 -14.40 5.99 -2.13
C GLY A 124 -14.22 4.59 -2.69
N VAL A 125 -15.33 3.90 -2.96
CA VAL A 125 -15.32 2.56 -3.57
C VAL A 125 -16.06 2.64 -4.90
N ASN A 126 -15.41 2.24 -5.99
CA ASN A 126 -16.04 2.28 -7.30
C ASN A 126 -17.28 1.37 -7.34
N LYS A 127 -18.43 1.92 -7.71
CA LYS A 127 -19.73 1.21 -7.72
C LYS A 127 -19.75 0.00 -8.64
N THR A 128 -18.99 0.05 -9.72
CA THR A 128 -18.99 -1.01 -10.75
C THR A 128 -17.97 -2.09 -10.43
N THR A 129 -16.76 -1.72 -10.05
CA THR A 129 -15.62 -2.64 -9.98
C THR A 129 -15.21 -3.01 -8.56
N GLY A 130 -15.70 -2.30 -7.54
CA GLY A 130 -15.25 -2.44 -6.16
C GLY A 130 -13.84 -1.91 -5.89
N ALA A 131 -13.16 -1.33 -6.90
CA ALA A 131 -11.84 -0.74 -6.71
C ALA A 131 -11.91 0.43 -5.74
N LYS A 132 -11.13 0.34 -4.66
CA LYS A 132 -11.08 1.33 -3.59
C LYS A 132 -10.05 2.42 -3.88
N VAL A 133 -10.42 3.66 -3.59
CA VAL A 133 -9.50 4.78 -3.35
C VAL A 133 -9.55 5.10 -1.86
N ASP A 134 -8.39 5.08 -1.23
CA ASP A 134 -8.22 5.31 0.20
C ASP A 134 -6.79 5.82 0.40
N MET A 135 -6.62 7.14 0.32
CA MET A 135 -5.28 7.74 0.30
C MET A 135 -5.26 9.21 0.74
N PRO A 136 -4.10 9.68 1.25
CA PRO A 136 -3.88 11.10 1.44
C PRO A 136 -3.78 11.84 0.09
N VAL A 137 -4.28 13.07 0.07
CA VAL A 137 -4.19 14.02 -1.02
C VAL A 137 -3.75 15.35 -0.44
N HIS A 138 -2.65 15.89 -0.96
CA HIS A 138 -2.21 17.24 -0.61
C HIS A 138 -2.68 18.23 -1.65
N ARG A 139 -3.36 19.29 -1.21
CA ARG A 139 -3.84 20.35 -2.11
C ARG A 139 -3.41 21.73 -1.63
N LEU A 140 -2.93 22.51 -2.60
CA LEU A 140 -2.73 23.95 -2.48
C LEU A 140 -3.80 24.66 -3.31
N TYR A 141 -4.67 25.39 -2.63
CA TYR A 141 -5.72 26.19 -3.25
C TYR A 141 -5.25 27.64 -3.33
N VAL A 142 -5.29 28.25 -4.50
CA VAL A 142 -5.09 29.70 -4.66
C VAL A 142 -6.45 30.35 -4.71
N VAL A 143 -6.75 31.26 -3.78
CA VAL A 143 -8.03 31.97 -3.73
C VAL A 143 -7.87 33.42 -4.23
N ASN A 144 -8.98 34.03 -4.66
CA ASN A 144 -8.99 35.47 -4.95
C ASN A 144 -8.76 36.30 -3.68
N LYS A 145 -8.45 37.59 -3.84
CA LYS A 145 -8.09 38.48 -2.71
C LYS A 145 -9.13 38.51 -1.60
N ASP A 146 -10.41 38.42 -1.97
CA ASP A 146 -11.53 38.48 -1.03
C ASP A 146 -11.90 37.11 -0.45
N ALA A 147 -11.16 36.06 -0.81
CA ALA A 147 -11.38 34.68 -0.40
C ALA A 147 -12.82 34.17 -0.65
N THR A 148 -13.43 34.60 -1.76
CA THR A 148 -14.78 34.19 -2.17
C THR A 148 -14.77 33.13 -3.27
N LYS A 149 -13.67 32.98 -4.01
CA LYS A 149 -13.52 32.00 -5.09
C LYS A 149 -12.13 31.38 -5.16
N ILE A 150 -12.09 30.10 -5.51
CA ILE A 150 -10.88 29.33 -5.79
C ILE A 150 -10.50 29.57 -7.26
N ALA A 151 -9.29 30.08 -7.48
CA ALA A 151 -8.74 30.32 -8.80
C ALA A 151 -7.93 29.12 -9.31
N ARG A 152 -7.18 28.45 -8.45
CA ARG A 152 -6.33 27.31 -8.84
C ARG A 152 -6.24 26.26 -7.75
N ILE A 153 -6.02 25.01 -8.15
CA ILE A 153 -5.67 23.91 -7.26
C ILE A 153 -4.39 23.24 -7.80
N PHE A 154 -3.42 23.01 -6.93
CA PHE A 154 -2.32 22.08 -7.19
C PHE A 154 -2.53 20.86 -6.32
N GLU A 155 -2.61 19.69 -6.94
CA GLU A 155 -2.90 18.43 -6.26
C GLU A 155 -1.70 17.48 -6.34
N TYR A 156 -1.32 16.91 -5.21
CA TYR A 156 -0.29 15.89 -5.08
C TYR A 156 -0.90 14.65 -4.43
N ASN A 157 -0.74 13.50 -5.10
CA ASN A 157 -1.25 12.22 -4.62
C ASN A 157 -0.57 11.04 -5.34
N ASN A 158 -0.90 9.83 -4.91
CA ASN A 158 -0.46 8.59 -5.55
C ASN A 158 -1.37 8.23 -6.73
N GLN A 159 -0.90 8.51 -7.95
CA GLN A 159 -1.64 8.23 -9.18
C GLN A 159 -1.89 6.74 -9.43
N ASN A 160 -1.18 5.82 -8.76
CA ASN A 160 -1.42 4.39 -8.90
C ASN A 160 -2.82 3.99 -8.37
N THR A 161 -3.33 4.68 -7.34
CA THR A 161 -4.66 4.42 -6.79
C THR A 161 -5.76 4.71 -7.81
N PHE A 162 -5.67 5.84 -8.52
CA PHE A 162 -6.61 6.18 -9.59
C PHE A 162 -6.44 5.26 -10.82
N ARG A 163 -5.20 4.87 -11.13
CA ARG A 163 -4.93 3.90 -12.18
C ARG A 163 -5.60 2.56 -11.88
N ASN A 164 -5.55 2.09 -10.64
CA ASN A 164 -6.22 0.86 -10.23
C ASN A 164 -7.74 0.91 -10.49
N VAL A 165 -8.40 2.03 -10.16
CA VAL A 165 -9.83 2.23 -10.48
C VAL A 165 -10.06 2.12 -11.98
N ARG A 166 -9.29 2.85 -12.79
CA ARG A 166 -9.47 2.81 -14.26
C ARG A 166 -9.21 1.41 -14.83
N ASP A 167 -8.12 0.78 -14.43
CA ASP A 167 -7.69 -0.51 -14.96
C ASP A 167 -8.65 -1.64 -14.53
N SER A 168 -9.38 -1.49 -13.42
CA SER A 168 -10.36 -2.47 -12.92
C SER A 168 -11.61 -2.62 -13.79
N TYR A 169 -11.84 -1.71 -14.74
CA TYR A 169 -12.94 -1.82 -15.71
C TYR A 169 -12.67 -2.83 -16.84
N SER A 170 -11.44 -3.34 -16.95
CA SER A 170 -11.04 -4.23 -18.05
C SER A 170 -10.58 -5.58 -17.51
N THR A 171 -11.00 -6.64 -18.18
CA THR A 171 -10.45 -7.98 -17.96
C THR A 171 -8.96 -8.00 -18.33
N ARG A 172 -8.14 -8.59 -17.47
CA ARG A 172 -6.69 -8.72 -17.66
C ARG A 172 -6.25 -10.10 -17.22
N GLU A 173 -5.28 -10.65 -17.95
CA GLU A 173 -4.59 -11.88 -17.58
C GLU A 173 -3.34 -11.53 -16.75
N ASN A 174 -2.88 -12.48 -15.93
CA ASN A 174 -1.65 -12.35 -15.15
C ASN A 174 -0.95 -13.71 -15.09
N GLY A 175 -0.32 -14.07 -16.20
CA GLY A 175 0.46 -15.29 -16.33
C GLY A 175 -0.34 -16.57 -16.59
N LYS A 176 0.24 -17.72 -16.23
CA LYS A 176 -0.22 -19.07 -16.59
C LYS A 176 -0.46 -19.93 -15.35
N ILE A 177 -1.43 -20.84 -15.47
CA ILE A 177 -1.76 -21.82 -14.43
C ILE A 177 -1.56 -23.22 -14.98
N TYR A 178 -0.83 -24.05 -14.24
CA TYR A 178 -0.54 -25.45 -14.58
C TYR A 178 -1.13 -26.38 -13.52
N LYS A 179 -1.89 -27.38 -13.95
CA LYS A 179 -2.41 -28.46 -13.09
C LYS A 179 -1.44 -29.63 -12.89
N ASN A 180 -0.32 -29.63 -13.63
CA ASN A 180 0.77 -30.60 -13.50
C ASN A 180 2.08 -29.93 -13.93
N HIS A 181 3.06 -29.92 -13.02
CA HIS A 181 4.34 -29.24 -13.21
C HIS A 181 5.39 -29.89 -12.30
N GLU A 182 6.68 -29.74 -12.60
CA GLU A 182 7.76 -30.29 -11.75
C GLU A 182 7.74 -29.69 -10.33
N ASN A 183 7.44 -28.40 -10.20
CA ASN A 183 7.30 -27.75 -8.88
C ASN A 183 6.12 -28.30 -8.07
N ILE A 184 5.03 -28.72 -8.72
CA ILE A 184 3.94 -29.45 -8.04
C ILE A 184 4.46 -30.80 -7.51
N ASN A 185 5.25 -31.51 -8.30
CA ASN A 185 5.86 -32.76 -7.88
C ASN A 185 6.84 -32.55 -6.71
N THR A 186 7.59 -31.43 -6.69
CA THR A 186 8.43 -31.03 -5.57
C THR A 186 7.62 -30.88 -4.29
N VAL A 187 6.50 -30.15 -4.31
CA VAL A 187 5.63 -30.01 -3.14
C VAL A 187 5.07 -31.35 -2.68
N ARG A 188 4.60 -32.21 -3.60
CA ARG A 188 4.12 -33.56 -3.24
C ARG A 188 5.20 -34.38 -2.54
N LYS A 189 6.40 -34.45 -3.12
CA LYS A 189 7.52 -35.20 -2.55
C LYS A 189 7.88 -34.71 -1.16
N LEU A 190 7.93 -33.40 -0.97
CA LEU A 190 8.14 -32.76 0.32
C LEU A 190 7.10 -33.20 1.35
N GLN A 191 5.81 -33.08 1.02
CA GLN A 191 4.72 -33.34 1.97
C GLN A 191 4.66 -34.81 2.35
N TYR A 192 4.86 -35.71 1.38
CA TYR A 192 4.93 -37.14 1.65
C TYR A 192 6.21 -37.54 2.40
N ALA A 193 7.36 -36.89 2.15
CA ALA A 193 8.56 -37.12 2.96
C ALA A 193 8.30 -36.76 4.43
N PHE A 194 7.73 -35.58 4.67
CA PHE A 194 7.35 -35.12 6.01
C PHE A 194 6.36 -36.06 6.70
N ALA A 195 5.29 -36.48 6.01
CA ALA A 195 4.30 -37.41 6.56
C ALA A 195 4.85 -38.81 6.86
N ASN A 196 5.97 -39.21 6.25
CA ASN A 196 6.66 -40.47 6.53
C ASN A 196 7.81 -40.30 7.53
N GLY A 197 7.95 -39.13 8.17
CA GLY A 197 8.99 -38.86 9.16
C GLY A 197 10.38 -38.58 8.58
N ASP A 198 10.51 -38.48 7.26
CA ASP A 198 11.77 -38.14 6.57
C ASP A 198 11.89 -36.61 6.47
N VAL A 199 12.12 -35.99 7.64
CA VAL A 199 12.17 -34.53 7.79
C VAL A 199 13.34 -33.95 7.00
N ASP A 200 14.52 -34.58 7.01
CA ASP A 200 15.69 -34.07 6.29
C ASP A 200 15.41 -33.99 4.78
N LYS A 201 14.86 -35.06 4.19
CA LYS A 201 14.44 -35.03 2.79
C LYS A 201 13.34 -34.02 2.49
N ALA A 202 12.40 -33.82 3.42
CA ALA A 202 11.38 -32.79 3.24
C ALA A 202 12.02 -31.39 3.13
N PHE A 203 13.04 -31.13 3.96
CA PHE A 203 13.72 -29.85 3.98
C PHE A 203 14.74 -29.67 2.82
N ASP A 204 15.21 -30.74 2.19
CA ASP A 204 16.07 -30.69 0.99
C ASP A 204 15.41 -30.00 -0.21
N PHE A 205 14.08 -29.91 -0.25
CA PHE A 205 13.37 -29.21 -1.33
C PHE A 205 13.33 -27.68 -1.16
N PHE A 206 13.74 -27.18 0.02
CA PHE A 206 13.85 -25.75 0.27
C PHE A 206 15.25 -25.24 -0.07
N HIS A 207 15.31 -23.96 -0.43
CA HIS A 207 16.55 -23.21 -0.42
C HIS A 207 17.05 -23.05 1.03
N GLU A 208 18.37 -23.03 1.26
CA GLU A 208 18.96 -22.89 2.61
C GLU A 208 18.41 -21.66 3.37
N ASN A 209 18.27 -20.55 2.65
CA ASN A 209 17.74 -19.27 3.15
C ASN A 209 16.21 -19.14 3.01
N ALA A 210 15.48 -20.26 2.93
CA ALA A 210 14.03 -20.23 2.81
C ALA A 210 13.37 -19.59 4.04
N VAL A 211 12.30 -18.83 3.78
CA VAL A 211 11.53 -18.14 4.81
C VAL A 211 10.19 -18.81 5.03
N PHE A 212 9.85 -19.10 6.28
CA PHE A 212 8.60 -19.75 6.68
C PHE A 212 7.69 -18.74 7.37
N ILE A 213 6.46 -18.65 6.87
CA ILE A 213 5.43 -17.73 7.35
C ILE A 213 4.22 -18.58 7.71
N ASP A 214 3.87 -18.61 8.99
CA ASP A 214 2.75 -19.41 9.51
C ASP A 214 1.74 -18.49 10.17
N ILE A 215 0.45 -18.65 9.86
CA ILE A 215 -0.63 -17.84 10.42
C ILE A 215 -0.72 -17.91 11.95
N ASN A 216 -0.13 -18.95 12.56
CA ASN A 216 -0.12 -19.15 14.01
C ASN A 216 1.05 -18.44 14.71
N GLU A 217 1.93 -17.75 13.97
CA GLU A 217 3.15 -17.12 14.49
C GLU A 217 3.20 -15.62 14.20
N SER A 218 3.83 -14.86 15.08
CA SER A 218 3.94 -13.38 14.94
C SER A 218 5.17 -12.93 14.15
N LYS A 219 6.09 -13.85 13.82
CA LYS A 219 7.30 -13.56 13.06
C LYS A 219 7.55 -14.61 11.99
N ASN A 220 8.30 -14.21 10.97
CA ASN A 220 8.87 -15.14 10.00
C ASN A 220 9.97 -15.98 10.66
N MET A 221 10.13 -17.21 10.19
CA MET A 221 11.12 -18.16 10.68
C MET A 221 12.08 -18.60 9.57
N ASN A 222 13.29 -18.97 9.96
CA ASN A 222 14.21 -19.74 9.12
C ASN A 222 13.98 -21.26 9.29
N GLN A 223 14.78 -22.09 8.62
CA GLN A 223 14.67 -23.56 8.68
C GLN A 223 14.89 -24.14 10.08
N GLU A 224 15.83 -23.61 10.87
CA GLU A 224 16.10 -24.12 12.22
C GLU A 224 14.93 -23.82 13.16
N GLU A 225 14.42 -22.58 13.10
CA GLU A 225 13.32 -22.11 13.93
C GLU A 225 12.03 -22.88 13.64
N ILE A 226 11.67 -23.08 12.37
CA ILE A 226 10.45 -23.81 12.01
C ILE A 226 10.53 -25.29 12.41
N LYS A 227 11.69 -25.93 12.26
CA LYS A 227 11.90 -27.32 12.71
C LYS A 227 11.71 -27.46 14.21
N ALA A 228 12.35 -26.60 15.00
CA ALA A 228 12.22 -26.61 16.45
C ALA A 228 10.77 -26.31 16.91
N ARG A 229 10.08 -25.39 16.22
CA ARG A 229 8.67 -25.08 16.46
C ARG A 229 7.80 -26.30 16.19
N ASP A 230 7.94 -26.90 15.01
CA ASP A 230 7.12 -28.04 14.57
C ASP A 230 7.35 -29.27 15.45
N GLU A 231 8.60 -29.56 15.84
CA GLU A 231 8.93 -30.63 16.77
C GLU A 231 8.18 -30.47 18.10
N LYS A 232 8.23 -29.26 18.68
CA LYS A 232 7.52 -28.97 19.93
C LYS A 232 6.00 -29.06 19.79
N MET A 233 5.47 -28.54 18.69
CA MET A 233 4.04 -28.48 18.43
C MET A 233 3.42 -29.84 18.14
N LEU A 234 4.17 -30.71 17.46
CA LEU A 234 3.75 -32.07 17.10
C LEU A 234 4.18 -33.10 18.16
N ALA A 235 4.84 -32.68 19.24
CA ALA A 235 5.23 -33.56 20.33
C ALA A 235 4.02 -34.33 20.88
N GLY A 236 4.11 -35.65 20.88
CA GLY A 236 3.03 -36.53 21.33
C GLY A 236 1.90 -36.74 20.31
N TRP A 237 2.02 -36.22 19.09
CA TRP A 237 1.12 -36.50 17.97
C TRP A 237 1.81 -37.38 16.93
N ASN A 238 1.10 -38.38 16.44
CA ASN A 238 1.55 -39.22 15.34
C ASN A 238 0.77 -38.86 14.08
N ILE A 239 1.47 -38.55 12.98
CA ILE A 239 0.85 -38.43 11.67
C ILE A 239 0.47 -39.84 11.22
N THR A 240 -0.82 -40.10 11.08
CA THR A 240 -1.38 -41.41 10.68
C THR A 240 -1.88 -41.43 9.24
N GLY A 241 -1.81 -40.29 8.55
CA GLY A 241 -2.16 -40.19 7.14
C GLY A 241 -2.09 -38.76 6.64
N LEU A 242 -1.92 -38.64 5.33
CA LEU A 242 -1.88 -37.37 4.60
C LEU A 242 -2.57 -37.58 3.26
N ASP A 243 -3.61 -36.78 2.98
CA ASP A 243 -4.22 -36.74 1.66
C ASP A 243 -4.02 -35.37 1.01
N GLU A 244 -3.71 -35.39 -0.28
CA GLU A 244 -3.88 -34.24 -1.17
C GLU A 244 -5.38 -33.96 -1.34
N SER A 245 -5.80 -32.70 -1.15
CA SER A 245 -7.19 -32.29 -1.27
C SER A 245 -7.39 -31.50 -2.56
N GLY A 246 -7.97 -32.13 -3.58
CA GLY A 246 -8.02 -31.57 -4.93
C GLY A 246 -6.70 -31.83 -5.67
N TYR A 247 -6.28 -30.91 -6.52
CA TYR A 247 -4.96 -30.93 -7.14
C TYR A 247 -4.25 -29.58 -6.88
N PRO A 248 -2.94 -29.57 -6.62
CA PRO A 248 -2.17 -28.34 -6.54
C PRO A 248 -2.15 -27.61 -7.88
N ASP A 249 -2.18 -26.28 -7.81
CA ASP A 249 -1.97 -25.41 -8.97
C ASP A 249 -0.60 -24.75 -8.88
N TYR A 250 0.10 -24.73 -10.00
CA TYR A 250 1.32 -23.94 -10.16
C TYR A 250 1.01 -22.68 -10.98
N LEU A 251 1.31 -21.54 -10.38
CA LEU A 251 0.99 -20.20 -10.84
C LEU A 251 2.29 -19.52 -11.26
N GLU A 252 2.46 -19.26 -12.55
CA GLU A 252 3.52 -18.42 -13.09
C GLU A 252 2.93 -17.07 -13.42
N TYR A 253 3.28 -16.03 -12.66
CA TYR A 253 2.75 -14.69 -12.85
C TYR A 253 3.63 -13.87 -13.80
N ASP A 254 3.01 -13.16 -14.75
CA ASP A 254 3.72 -12.17 -15.59
C ASP A 254 4.31 -11.05 -14.71
N TRP A 255 3.59 -10.68 -13.65
CA TRP A 255 4.07 -9.71 -12.69
C TRP A 255 5.26 -10.27 -11.89
N ARG A 256 6.44 -9.68 -12.12
CA ARG A 256 7.71 -10.03 -11.45
C ARG A 256 8.18 -11.47 -11.65
N ASP A 257 7.66 -12.18 -12.66
CA ASP A 257 8.05 -13.58 -12.95
C ASP A 257 7.95 -14.52 -11.72
N SER A 258 6.90 -14.30 -10.91
CA SER A 258 6.70 -15.03 -9.65
C SER A 258 6.17 -16.44 -9.91
N LYS A 259 6.71 -17.43 -9.19
CA LYS A 259 6.45 -18.86 -9.38
C LYS A 259 5.93 -19.46 -8.08
N VAL A 260 4.65 -19.84 -8.03
CA VAL A 260 3.98 -20.25 -6.77
C VAL A 260 3.24 -21.56 -6.95
N VAL A 261 3.44 -22.53 -6.06
CA VAL A 261 2.55 -23.69 -5.95
C VAL A 261 1.57 -23.46 -4.81
N GLN A 262 0.27 -23.52 -5.11
CA GLN A 262 -0.80 -23.55 -4.14
C GLN A 262 -1.25 -25.01 -3.92
N SER A 263 -1.23 -25.51 -2.69
CA SER A 263 -1.60 -26.90 -2.40
C SER A 263 -2.41 -27.05 -1.12
N TRP A 264 -3.44 -27.90 -1.15
CA TRP A 264 -4.28 -28.22 0.00
C TRP A 264 -4.04 -29.65 0.47
N TRP A 265 -3.92 -29.81 1.79
CA TRP A 265 -3.58 -31.08 2.41
C TRP A 265 -4.46 -31.36 3.64
N ARG A 266 -4.71 -32.64 3.91
CA ARG A 266 -5.43 -33.11 5.11
C ARG A 266 -4.53 -34.02 5.92
N PHE A 267 -3.89 -33.46 6.94
CA PHE A 267 -3.11 -34.24 7.89
C PHE A 267 -4.04 -34.93 8.87
N ARG A 268 -3.87 -36.24 9.05
CA ARG A 268 -4.56 -37.01 10.09
C ARG A 268 -3.56 -37.29 11.19
N LEU A 269 -3.85 -36.79 12.38
CA LEU A 269 -2.99 -36.99 13.53
C LEU A 269 -3.74 -37.73 14.63
N THR A 270 -3.02 -38.58 15.34
CA THR A 270 -3.50 -39.28 16.53
C THR A 270 -2.62 -38.90 17.72
N ARG A 271 -3.22 -38.40 18.80
CA ARG A 271 -2.50 -38.07 20.03
C ARG A 271 -2.14 -39.33 20.79
N ALA A 272 -0.87 -39.47 21.16
CA ALA A 272 -0.33 -40.67 21.78
C ALA A 272 -0.88 -40.92 23.19
N SER A 273 -1.24 -39.87 23.94
CA SER A 273 -1.68 -40.00 25.34
C SER A 273 -3.06 -40.63 25.51
N ASP A 274 -3.98 -40.39 24.57
CA ASP A 274 -5.39 -40.79 24.71
C ASP A 274 -6.05 -41.30 23.42
N GLY A 275 -5.28 -41.39 22.32
CA GLY A 275 -5.79 -41.85 21.03
C GLY A 275 -6.71 -40.86 20.32
N LYS A 276 -6.80 -39.60 20.77
CA LYS A 276 -7.62 -38.56 20.11
C LYS A 276 -7.19 -38.41 18.65
N LYS A 277 -8.14 -38.55 17.72
CA LYS A 277 -7.92 -38.38 16.28
C LYS A 277 -8.37 -37.00 15.83
N VAL A 278 -7.54 -36.33 15.04
CA VAL A 278 -7.79 -34.99 14.50
C VAL A 278 -7.43 -34.98 13.02
N VAL A 279 -8.21 -34.23 12.23
CA VAL A 279 -7.85 -33.89 10.86
C VAL A 279 -7.53 -32.40 10.81
N VAL A 280 -6.34 -32.06 10.33
CA VAL A 280 -5.87 -30.68 10.17
C VAL A 280 -5.80 -30.36 8.68
N PRO A 281 -6.75 -29.58 8.14
CA PRO A 281 -6.63 -29.01 6.81
C PRO A 281 -5.55 -27.93 6.80
N VAL A 282 -4.67 -27.97 5.80
CA VAL A 282 -3.59 -27.00 5.62
C VAL A 282 -3.56 -26.54 4.18
N LEU A 283 -3.52 -25.23 3.97
CA LEU A 283 -3.16 -24.61 2.70
C LEU A 283 -1.70 -24.16 2.77
N PHE A 284 -0.88 -24.65 1.83
CA PHE A 284 0.46 -24.15 1.60
C PHE A 284 0.51 -23.32 0.32
N MET A 285 1.24 -22.20 0.37
CA MET A 285 1.72 -21.48 -0.80
C MET A 285 3.25 -21.49 -0.78
N ASP A 286 3.84 -22.13 -1.78
CA ASP A 286 5.28 -22.31 -1.91
C ASP A 286 5.82 -21.47 -3.08
N ASP A 287 6.62 -20.45 -2.79
CA ASP A 287 7.31 -19.63 -3.80
C ASP A 287 8.61 -20.33 -4.21
N PHE A 288 8.87 -20.38 -5.51
CA PHE A 288 10.04 -21.03 -6.10
C PHE A 288 11.03 -20.02 -6.68
N ASP A 289 12.32 -20.33 -6.57
CA ASP A 289 13.34 -19.69 -7.41
C ASP A 289 13.40 -20.32 -8.81
N ASN A 290 14.32 -19.82 -9.63
CA ASN A 290 14.54 -20.31 -10.99
C ASN A 290 15.23 -21.68 -11.05
N GLU A 291 15.72 -22.20 -9.92
CA GLU A 291 16.36 -23.52 -9.80
C GLU A 291 15.36 -24.59 -9.31
N GLY A 292 14.11 -24.22 -9.06
CA GLY A 292 13.07 -25.13 -8.58
C GLY A 292 13.16 -25.43 -7.08
N LYS A 293 13.87 -24.61 -6.30
CA LYS A 293 13.89 -24.68 -4.84
C LYS A 293 12.84 -23.76 -4.23
N ILE A 294 12.24 -24.20 -3.13
CA ILE A 294 11.27 -23.39 -2.40
C ILE A 294 12.02 -22.34 -1.59
N ILE A 295 11.79 -21.06 -1.88
CA ILE A 295 12.41 -19.93 -1.19
C ILE A 295 11.51 -19.33 -0.11
N ARG A 296 10.20 -19.60 -0.17
CA ARG A 296 9.24 -19.15 0.84
C ARG A 296 8.06 -20.08 0.92
N ARG A 297 7.60 -20.34 2.15
CA ARG A 297 6.36 -21.08 2.42
C ARG A 297 5.43 -20.26 3.29
N TYR A 298 4.19 -20.09 2.85
CA TYR A 298 3.07 -19.64 3.68
C TYR A 298 2.24 -20.84 4.10
N SER A 299 1.91 -20.93 5.38
CA SER A 299 1.12 -22.03 5.96
C SER A 299 -0.14 -21.49 6.62
N TYR A 300 -1.31 -21.88 6.10
CA TYR A 300 -2.62 -21.47 6.61
C TYR A 300 -3.35 -22.67 7.18
N TRP A 301 -3.50 -22.70 8.50
CA TRP A 301 -4.13 -23.79 9.24
C TRP A 301 -4.42 -23.39 10.69
N ASN A 302 -5.21 -24.19 11.39
CA ASN A 302 -5.62 -23.89 12.76
C ASN A 302 -4.85 -24.75 13.80
N ALA A 303 -3.87 -24.15 14.48
CA ALA A 303 -3.08 -24.85 15.51
C ALA A 303 -3.88 -25.24 16.76
N THR A 304 -5.04 -24.65 17.02
CA THR A 304 -5.87 -25.03 18.18
C THR A 304 -6.41 -26.45 18.10
N LEU A 305 -6.41 -27.06 16.90
CA LEU A 305 -6.77 -28.46 16.70
C LEU A 305 -5.80 -29.44 17.37
N LEU A 306 -4.56 -29.00 17.65
CA LEU A 306 -3.49 -29.82 18.25
C LEU A 306 -3.26 -29.53 19.74
N LYS A 307 -4.13 -28.74 20.36
CA LYS A 307 -4.14 -28.48 21.81
C LYS A 307 -4.90 -29.57 22.59
#